data_AF-A0AAI8MP67-F1
#
_entry.id   AF-A0AAI8MP67-F1
#
_cell.length_a   1.000
_cell.length_b   1.000
_cell.length_c   1.000
_cell.angle_alpha   90.00
_cell.angle_beta   90.00
_cell.angle_gamma   90.00
#
_symmetry.space_group_name_H-M   'P 1'
#
loop_
_entity.id
_entity.type
_entity.pdbx_description
1 polymer ?
#
loop_
_entity_poly.entity_id
_entity_poly.type
_entity_poly.pdbx_seq_one_letter_code
_entity_poly.pdbx_strand_id
1 'polypeptide(L)'
;MNMRQKIFFINLLPIILISLNLRAPITAISPVVDIIKDYYHLNAALTGLLTSLPLLAFGLVSFFVSYFQPTRALFIGLICIFVGEILRCVGESAELFIGTAIMGGGIAIANVLLPSLVKAKFPRNIPKIMGIYSLVLNLSAALGIALILPLMMILPVPIALGIWAILALIALISYFPQMKNRRISRPKLKADSKGSVFANPNAWKIISTYQS
;
A
#
# COMPACT_ATOMS: atom_id res chain seq x y z
N MET A 1 -31.92 -7.40 -0.74
CA MET A 1 -30.48 -7.61 -0.42
C MET A 1 -30.35 -8.01 1.04
N ASN A 2 -29.92 -9.25 1.32
CA ASN A 2 -29.91 -9.82 2.68
C ASN A 2 -28.91 -9.11 3.60
N MET A 3 -29.20 -9.01 4.91
CA MET A 3 -28.33 -8.35 5.91
C MET A 3 -26.88 -8.86 5.89
N ARG A 4 -26.69 -10.17 5.66
CA ARG A 4 -25.35 -10.77 5.50
C ARG A 4 -24.60 -10.26 4.26
N GLN A 5 -25.29 -9.99 3.15
CA GLN A 5 -24.69 -9.40 1.95
C GLN A 5 -24.32 -7.92 2.17
N LYS A 6 -25.16 -7.13 2.84
CA LYS A 6 -24.83 -5.74 3.20
C LYS A 6 -23.54 -5.67 4.04
N ILE A 7 -23.41 -6.54 5.04
CA ILE A 7 -22.20 -6.60 5.89
C ILE A 7 -20.97 -7.06 5.09
N PHE A 8 -21.15 -7.97 4.13
CA PHE A 8 -20.07 -8.39 3.22
C PHE A 8 -19.55 -7.21 2.39
N PHE A 9 -20.45 -6.48 1.71
CA PHE A 9 -20.07 -5.32 0.89
C PHE A 9 -19.46 -4.17 1.72
N ILE A 10 -20.01 -3.89 2.90
CA ILE A 10 -19.47 -2.86 3.82
C ILE A 10 -18.02 -3.17 4.25
N ASN A 11 -17.66 -4.46 4.38
CA ASN A 11 -16.29 -4.84 4.71
C ASN A 11 -15.36 -4.87 3.49
N LEU A 12 -15.88 -5.22 2.32
CA LEU A 12 -15.11 -5.33 1.08
C LEU A 12 -14.75 -3.96 0.50
N LEU A 13 -15.66 -2.99 0.58
CA LEU A 13 -15.49 -1.66 0.01
C LEU A 13 -14.20 -0.94 0.49
N PRO A 14 -13.91 -0.85 1.80
CA PRO A 14 -12.65 -0.26 2.27
C PRO A 14 -11.42 -1.08 1.87
N ILE A 15 -11.51 -2.40 1.78
CA ILE A 15 -10.39 -3.23 1.29
C ILE A 15 -10.06 -2.83 -0.15
N ILE A 16 -11.08 -2.67 -0.99
CA ILE A 16 -10.93 -2.23 -2.39
C ILE A 16 -10.36 -0.81 -2.45
N LEU A 17 -10.93 0.13 -1.70
CA LEU A 17 -10.46 1.52 -1.64
C LEU A 17 -8.99 1.63 -1.20
N ILE A 18 -8.61 0.94 -0.13
CA ILE A 18 -7.22 0.92 0.33
C ILE A 18 -6.35 0.29 -0.76
N SER A 19 -6.77 -0.83 -1.36
CA SER A 19 -5.99 -1.48 -2.42
C SER A 19 -5.80 -0.60 -3.66
N LEU A 20 -6.73 0.29 -3.98
CA LEU A 20 -6.54 1.25 -5.07
C LEU A 20 -5.43 2.27 -4.75
N ASN A 21 -5.31 2.69 -3.49
CA ASN A 21 -4.30 3.67 -3.09
C ASN A 21 -2.90 3.03 -2.91
N LEU A 22 -2.79 1.71 -2.72
CA LEU A 22 -1.49 1.06 -2.53
C LEU A 22 -0.53 1.12 -3.72
N ARG A 23 -1.06 1.25 -4.94
CA ARG A 23 -0.26 1.09 -6.16
C ARG A 23 -0.21 2.35 -7.02
N ALA A 24 -1.33 3.06 -7.16
CA ALA A 24 -1.42 4.27 -7.97
C ALA A 24 -0.34 5.33 -7.64
N PRO A 25 -0.08 5.69 -6.37
CA PRO A 25 0.89 6.76 -6.02
C PRO A 25 2.34 6.40 -6.32
N ILE A 26 2.66 5.10 -6.37
CA ILE A 26 4.02 4.61 -6.68
C ILE A 26 4.20 4.51 -8.20
N THR A 27 3.26 3.91 -8.90
CA THR A 27 3.37 3.70 -10.36
C THR A 27 3.14 4.98 -11.16
N ALA A 28 2.43 5.96 -10.60
CA ALA A 28 2.26 7.27 -11.22
C ALA A 28 3.58 8.04 -11.35
N ILE A 29 4.61 7.75 -10.54
CA ILE A 29 5.90 8.43 -10.60
C ILE A 29 6.70 8.00 -11.84
N SER A 30 6.60 6.73 -12.24
CA SER A 30 7.38 6.14 -13.32
C SER A 30 7.36 6.93 -14.65
N PRO A 31 6.21 7.34 -15.21
CA PRO A 31 6.17 8.06 -16.49
C PRO A 31 6.54 9.56 -16.39
N VAL A 32 6.60 10.12 -15.18
CA VAL A 32 6.83 11.57 -14.96
C VAL A 32 8.11 11.84 -14.18
N VAL A 33 8.98 10.84 -14.06
CA VAL A 33 10.19 10.93 -13.24
C VAL A 33 11.13 12.03 -13.73
N ASP A 34 11.23 12.22 -15.05
CA ASP A 34 12.04 13.27 -15.66
C ASP A 34 11.44 14.66 -15.41
N ILE A 35 10.11 14.79 -15.45
CA ILE A 35 9.40 16.04 -15.13
C ILE A 35 9.65 16.43 -13.66
N ILE A 36 9.57 15.46 -12.73
CA ILE A 36 9.87 15.68 -11.31
C ILE A 36 11.35 16.07 -11.14
N LYS A 37 12.25 15.39 -11.85
CA LYS A 37 13.68 15.66 -11.80
C LYS A 37 13.99 17.10 -12.22
N ASP A 38 13.40 17.56 -13.32
CA ASP A 38 13.59 18.91 -13.83
C ASP A 38 12.97 19.97 -12.92
N TYR A 39 11.76 19.69 -12.38
CA TYR A 39 11.05 20.61 -11.48
C TYR A 39 11.76 20.82 -10.14
N TYR A 40 12.27 19.75 -9.54
CA TYR A 40 12.97 19.78 -8.24
C TYR A 40 14.50 19.88 -8.37
N HIS A 41 15.01 20.06 -9.58
CA HIS A 41 16.45 20.10 -9.89
C HIS A 41 17.24 18.91 -9.30
N LEU A 42 16.68 17.71 -9.38
CA LEU A 42 17.27 16.50 -8.80
C LEU A 42 18.41 15.96 -9.67
N ASN A 43 19.51 15.57 -9.03
CA ASN A 43 20.55 14.78 -9.70
C ASN A 43 20.12 13.30 -9.80
N ALA A 44 20.75 12.54 -10.71
CA ALA A 44 20.42 11.14 -10.97
C ALA A 44 20.43 10.25 -9.71
N ALA A 45 21.35 10.51 -8.77
CA ALA A 45 21.41 9.81 -7.49
C ALA A 45 20.15 10.04 -6.63
N LEU A 46 19.64 11.27 -6.58
CA LEU A 46 18.43 11.63 -5.82
C LEU A 46 17.16 11.06 -6.47
N THR A 47 17.11 10.99 -7.80
CA THR A 47 16.02 10.34 -8.53
C THR A 47 15.98 8.84 -8.28
N GLY A 48 17.14 8.17 -8.29
CA GLY A 48 17.25 6.75 -7.90
C GLY A 48 16.85 6.52 -6.44
N LEU A 49 17.20 7.44 -5.55
CA LEU A 49 16.78 7.39 -4.15
C LEU A 49 15.26 7.56 -4.00
N LEU A 50 14.64 8.50 -4.73
CA LEU A 50 13.20 8.75 -4.68
C LEU A 50 12.37 7.53 -5.09
N THR A 51 12.81 6.81 -6.12
CA THR A 51 12.11 5.62 -6.64
C THR A 51 12.33 4.37 -5.78
N SER A 52 13.47 4.27 -5.08
CA SER A 52 13.77 3.18 -4.16
C SER A 52 13.30 3.44 -2.72
N LEU A 53 12.97 4.68 -2.38
CA LEU A 53 12.51 5.10 -1.05
C LEU A 53 11.33 4.27 -0.52
N PRO A 54 10.27 4.00 -1.32
CA PRO A 54 9.15 3.19 -0.86
C PRO A 54 9.59 1.77 -0.47
N LEU A 55 10.55 1.19 -1.19
CA LEU A 55 11.09 -0.15 -0.90
C LEU A 55 11.96 -0.15 0.37
N LEU A 56 12.78 0.88 0.57
CA LEU A 56 13.55 1.06 1.80
C LEU A 56 12.62 1.22 3.01
N ALA A 57 11.59 2.05 2.89
CA ALA A 57 10.55 2.18 3.90
C ALA A 57 9.84 0.85 4.16
N PHE A 58 9.57 0.07 3.10
CA PHE A 58 8.97 -1.26 3.22
C PHE A 58 9.83 -2.22 4.05
N GLY A 59 11.15 -2.26 3.78
CA GLY A 59 12.09 -3.11 4.51
C GLY A 59 12.16 -2.77 6.00
N LEU A 60 12.26 -1.48 6.34
CA LEU A 60 12.29 -1.02 7.71
C LEU A 60 10.98 -1.32 8.45
N VAL A 61 9.85 -0.93 7.85
CA VAL A 61 8.55 -1.03 8.49
C VAL A 61 8.09 -2.48 8.68
N SER A 62 8.45 -3.39 7.76
CA SER A 62 8.12 -4.82 7.87
C SER A 62 8.63 -5.45 9.17
N PHE A 63 9.80 -5.02 9.68
CA PHE A 63 10.32 -5.50 10.96
C PHE A 63 9.46 -5.05 12.15
N PHE A 64 8.96 -3.81 12.11
CA PHE A 64 8.20 -3.21 13.20
C PHE A 64 6.72 -3.61 13.20
N VAL A 65 6.12 -3.89 12.04
CA VAL A 65 4.69 -4.25 11.91
C VAL A 65 4.29 -5.41 12.82
N SER A 66 5.19 -6.38 13.03
CA SER A 66 4.95 -7.56 13.85
C SER A 66 4.71 -7.26 15.34
N TYR A 67 5.15 -6.10 15.82
CA TYR A 67 5.00 -5.67 17.22
C TYR A 67 3.67 -4.95 17.50
N PHE A 68 2.95 -4.50 16.47
CA PHE A 68 1.73 -3.71 16.63
C PHE A 68 0.45 -4.54 16.47
N GLN A 69 -0.64 -4.08 17.09
CA GLN A 69 -1.96 -4.67 16.84
C GLN A 69 -2.37 -4.41 15.38
N PRO A 70 -2.67 -5.43 14.57
CA PRO A 70 -2.89 -5.27 13.13
C PRO A 70 -4.00 -4.27 12.77
N THR A 71 -5.05 -4.16 13.58
CA THR A 71 -6.10 -3.16 13.41
C THR A 71 -5.60 -1.72 13.55
N ARG A 72 -4.76 -1.48 14.56
CA ARG A 72 -4.18 -0.16 14.82
C ARG A 72 -3.07 0.15 13.81
N ALA A 73 -2.24 -0.84 13.49
CA ALA A 73 -1.20 -0.71 12.50
C ALA A 73 -1.78 -0.32 11.14
N LEU A 74 -2.85 -0.97 10.67
CA LEU A 74 -3.49 -0.60 9.40
C LEU A 74 -4.03 0.84 9.42
N PHE A 75 -4.66 1.27 10.52
CA PHE A 75 -5.13 2.66 10.66
C PHE A 75 -3.97 3.67 10.64
N ILE A 76 -2.89 3.40 11.39
CA ILE A 76 -1.67 4.21 11.37
C ILE A 76 -1.09 4.26 9.96
N GLY A 77 -1.04 3.11 9.26
CA GLY A 77 -0.57 3.03 7.88
C GLY A 77 -1.39 3.91 6.94
N LEU A 78 -2.72 3.90 7.03
CA LEU A 78 -3.58 4.79 6.24
C LEU A 78 -3.34 6.27 6.57
N ILE A 79 -3.12 6.62 7.84
CA ILE A 79 -2.75 7.98 8.22
C ILE A 79 -1.41 8.37 7.59
N CYS A 80 -0.41 7.49 7.65
CA CYS A 80 0.90 7.72 7.03
C CYS A 80 0.77 7.92 5.51
N ILE A 81 -0.05 7.12 4.83
CA ILE A 81 -0.33 7.30 3.39
C ILE A 81 -0.89 8.71 3.15
N PHE A 82 -1.97 9.07 3.84
CA PHE A 82 -2.64 10.36 3.67
C PHE A 82 -1.73 11.55 3.96
N VAL A 83 -1.01 11.50 5.09
CA VAL A 83 -0.06 12.55 5.51
C VAL A 83 1.08 12.64 4.51
N GLY A 84 1.63 11.51 4.07
CA GLY A 84 2.71 11.47 3.09
C GLY A 84 2.29 12.06 1.73
N GLU A 85 1.08 11.79 1.27
CA GLU A 85 0.54 12.40 0.03
C GLU A 85 0.30 13.91 0.18
N ILE A 86 -0.14 14.40 1.35
CA ILE A 86 -0.28 15.84 1.61
C ILE A 86 1.07 16.53 1.67
N LEU A 87 2.07 15.94 2.33
CA LEU A 87 3.43 16.50 2.38
C LEU A 87 4.00 16.70 0.97
N ARG A 88 3.72 15.79 0.04
CA ARG A 88 4.13 15.93 -1.36
C ARG A 88 3.46 17.10 -2.11
N CYS A 89 2.35 17.63 -1.60
CA CYS A 89 1.69 18.82 -2.18
C CYS A 89 2.36 20.15 -1.80
N VAL A 90 3.20 20.17 -0.76
CA VAL A 90 3.78 21.42 -0.21
C VAL A 90 4.81 22.04 -1.16
N GLY A 91 5.49 21.22 -1.95
CA GLY A 91 6.21 21.66 -3.15
C GLY A 91 7.71 21.90 -3.03
N GLU A 92 8.34 21.69 -1.86
CA GLU A 92 9.80 21.63 -1.78
C GLU A 92 10.35 20.19 -1.84
N SER A 93 11.65 20.09 -2.15
CA SER A 93 12.29 18.80 -2.40
C SER A 93 12.37 17.94 -1.14
N ALA A 94 12.54 18.54 0.03
CA ALA A 94 12.62 17.83 1.31
C ALA A 94 11.28 17.13 1.64
N GLU A 95 10.16 17.82 1.44
CA GLU A 95 8.81 17.30 1.68
C GLU A 95 8.46 16.20 0.69
N LEU A 96 8.98 16.26 -0.54
CA LEU A 96 8.84 15.17 -1.51
C LEU A 96 9.48 13.88 -0.97
N PHE A 97 10.72 13.94 -0.47
CA PHE A 97 11.40 12.77 0.09
C PHE A 97 10.75 12.27 1.38
N ILE A 98 10.51 13.18 2.34
CA ILE A 98 9.89 12.83 3.62
C ILE A 98 8.48 12.25 3.40
N GLY A 99 7.67 12.91 2.57
CA GLY A 99 6.33 12.47 2.21
C GLY A 99 6.35 11.10 1.53
N THR A 100 7.28 10.86 0.60
CA THR A 100 7.44 9.56 -0.06
C THR A 100 7.85 8.45 0.90
N ALA A 101 8.71 8.75 1.89
CA ALA A 101 9.13 7.78 2.90
C ALA A 101 7.97 7.38 3.82
N ILE A 102 7.22 8.37 4.31
CA ILE A 102 6.07 8.16 5.20
C ILE A 102 4.97 7.41 4.44
N MET A 103 4.64 7.85 3.22
CA MET A 103 3.67 7.19 2.34
C MET A 103 4.09 5.74 2.06
N GLY A 104 5.36 5.51 1.68
CA GLY A 104 5.90 4.18 1.41
C GLY A 104 5.79 3.24 2.62
N GLY A 105 6.07 3.75 3.83
CA GLY A 105 5.88 3.01 5.07
C GLY A 105 4.42 2.64 5.33
N GLY A 106 3.49 3.57 5.09
CA GLY A 106 2.06 3.32 5.22
C GLY A 106 1.55 2.28 4.22
N ILE A 107 1.98 2.38 2.95
CA ILE A 107 1.70 1.40 1.89
C ILE A 107 2.24 0.02 2.30
N ALA A 108 3.42 -0.05 2.90
CA ALA A 108 4.00 -1.30 3.37
C ALA A 108 3.13 -2.00 4.41
N ILE A 109 2.70 -1.25 5.44
CA ILE A 109 1.81 -1.77 6.48
C ILE A 109 0.54 -2.32 5.87
N ALA A 110 -0.09 -1.55 4.97
CA ALA A 110 -1.35 -1.93 4.38
C ALA A 110 -1.21 -3.15 3.44
N ASN A 111 -0.13 -3.24 2.65
CA ASN A 111 0.16 -4.41 1.80
C ASN A 111 0.42 -5.69 2.59
N VAL A 112 1.02 -5.60 3.79
CA VAL A 112 1.24 -6.78 4.66
C VAL A 112 -0.06 -7.20 5.35
N LEU A 113 -0.87 -6.25 5.82
CA LEU A 113 -2.02 -6.52 6.66
C LEU A 113 -3.31 -6.82 5.88
N LEU A 114 -3.50 -6.26 4.68
CA LEU A 114 -4.71 -6.47 3.88
C LEU A 114 -4.94 -7.94 3.48
N PRO A 115 -3.94 -8.68 2.94
CA PRO A 115 -4.13 -10.09 2.63
C PRO A 115 -4.45 -10.91 3.89
N SER A 116 -3.83 -10.59 5.03
CA SER A 116 -4.15 -11.23 6.31
C SER A 116 -5.58 -10.94 6.74
N LEU A 117 -6.08 -9.72 6.54
CA LEU A 117 -7.44 -9.31 6.87
C LEU A 117 -8.47 -10.02 5.98
N VAL A 118 -8.18 -10.17 4.68
CA VAL A 118 -9.01 -10.91 3.74
C VAL A 118 -9.13 -12.38 4.17
N LYS A 119 -8.00 -13.02 4.50
CA LYS A 119 -7.98 -14.42 4.98
C LYS A 119 -8.80 -14.60 6.27
N ALA A 120 -8.72 -13.64 7.19
CA ALA A 120 -9.45 -13.69 8.45
C ALA A 120 -10.97 -13.46 8.30
N LYS A 121 -11.39 -12.49 7.46
CA LYS A 121 -12.82 -12.17 7.28
C LYS A 121 -13.54 -13.10 6.31
N PHE A 122 -12.81 -13.71 5.37
CA PHE A 122 -13.41 -14.49 4.29
C PHE A 122 -12.71 -15.84 4.08
N PRO A 123 -12.63 -16.70 5.11
CA PRO A 123 -11.89 -17.97 5.03
C PRO A 123 -12.42 -18.92 3.94
N ARG A 124 -13.70 -18.81 3.59
CA ARG A 124 -14.36 -19.68 2.58
C ARG A 124 -14.18 -19.20 1.13
N ASN A 125 -13.79 -17.94 0.93
CA ASN A 125 -13.78 -17.28 -0.39
C ASN A 125 -12.43 -16.63 -0.71
N ILE A 126 -11.34 -17.06 -0.06
CA ILE A 126 -10.00 -16.47 -0.20
C ILE A 126 -9.57 -16.33 -1.68
N PRO A 127 -9.66 -17.37 -2.54
CA PRO A 127 -9.18 -17.27 -3.92
C PRO A 127 -9.93 -16.21 -4.73
N LYS A 128 -11.25 -16.12 -4.55
CA LYS A 128 -12.10 -15.15 -5.26
C LYS A 128 -11.76 -13.70 -4.86
N ILE A 129 -11.62 -13.45 -3.56
CA ILE A 129 -11.38 -12.09 -3.06
C ILE A 129 -9.94 -11.66 -3.32
N MET A 130 -8.97 -12.56 -3.22
CA MET A 130 -7.60 -12.27 -3.63
C MET A 130 -7.48 -12.01 -5.13
N GLY A 131 -8.27 -12.71 -5.97
CA GLY A 131 -8.37 -12.41 -7.40
C GLY A 131 -8.88 -10.99 -7.67
N ILE A 132 -9.99 -10.60 -7.01
CA ILE A 132 -10.51 -9.22 -7.09
C ILE A 132 -9.48 -8.21 -6.59
N TYR A 133 -8.83 -8.48 -5.46
CA TYR A 133 -7.78 -7.63 -4.90
C TYR A 133 -6.63 -7.40 -5.89
N SER A 134 -6.13 -8.46 -6.53
CA SER A 134 -5.07 -8.34 -7.55
C SER A 134 -5.53 -7.56 -8.78
N LEU A 135 -6.78 -7.74 -9.23
CA LEU A 135 -7.35 -6.95 -10.32
C LEU A 135 -7.40 -5.46 -9.97
N VAL A 136 -7.83 -5.13 -8.74
CA VAL A 136 -7.90 -3.75 -8.26
C VAL A 136 -6.51 -3.11 -8.13
N LEU A 137 -5.50 -3.87 -7.69
CA LEU A 137 -4.11 -3.41 -7.69
C LEU A 137 -3.62 -3.08 -9.11
N ASN A 138 -3.85 -3.97 -10.08
CA ASN A 138 -3.42 -3.72 -11.45
C ASN A 138 -4.19 -2.55 -12.09
N LEU A 139 -5.49 -2.45 -11.81
CA LEU A 139 -6.32 -1.35 -12.28
C LEU A 139 -5.85 0.00 -11.70
N SER A 140 -5.53 0.06 -10.41
CA SER A 140 -4.97 1.29 -9.81
C SER A 140 -3.61 1.66 -10.38
N ALA A 141 -2.76 0.68 -10.68
CA ALA A 141 -1.49 0.94 -11.36
C ALA A 141 -1.70 1.59 -12.72
N ALA A 142 -2.61 1.02 -13.52
CA ALA A 142 -2.96 1.53 -14.84
C ALA A 142 -3.57 2.93 -14.77
N LEU A 143 -4.50 3.17 -13.83
CA LEU A 143 -5.07 4.50 -13.58
C LEU A 143 -4.01 5.52 -13.16
N GLY A 144 -3.06 5.11 -12.30
CA GLY A 144 -1.93 5.94 -11.89
C GLY A 144 -1.12 6.44 -13.06
N ILE A 145 -0.75 5.53 -13.98
CA ILE A 145 0.04 5.84 -15.17
C ILE A 145 -0.77 6.66 -16.18
N ALA A 146 -2.05 6.30 -16.40
CA ALA A 146 -2.89 6.95 -17.40
C ALA A 146 -3.29 8.38 -17.01
N LEU A 147 -3.54 8.64 -15.72
CA LEU A 147 -4.05 9.93 -15.25
C LEU A 147 -2.95 10.94 -14.92
N ILE A 148 -1.73 10.51 -14.59
CA ILE A 148 -0.72 11.45 -14.09
C ILE A 148 -0.26 12.47 -15.14
N LEU A 149 -0.08 12.07 -16.40
CA LEU A 149 0.31 12.97 -17.50
C LEU A 149 -0.73 14.07 -17.76
N PRO A 150 -2.02 13.76 -17.99
CA PRO A 150 -3.00 14.82 -18.20
C PRO A 150 -3.16 15.71 -16.96
N LEU A 151 -3.02 15.16 -15.75
CA LEU A 151 -3.03 15.95 -14.52
C LEU A 151 -1.87 16.96 -14.46
N MET A 152 -0.65 16.57 -14.86
CA MET A 152 0.52 17.45 -14.89
C MET A 152 0.38 18.60 -15.89
N MET A 153 -0.50 18.48 -16.89
CA MET A 153 -0.78 19.56 -17.84
C MET A 153 -1.73 20.62 -17.28
N ILE A 154 -2.59 20.25 -16.33
CA ILE A 154 -3.63 21.13 -15.77
C ILE A 154 -3.33 21.60 -14.34
N LEU A 155 -2.48 20.89 -13.60
CA LEU A 155 -2.15 21.14 -12.21
C LEU A 155 -0.63 21.27 -12.02
N PRO A 156 -0.17 22.06 -11.03
CA PRO A 156 1.22 22.09 -10.62
C PRO A 156 1.73 20.69 -10.21
N VAL A 157 3.01 20.42 -10.46
CA VAL A 157 3.66 19.13 -10.17
C VAL A 157 3.37 18.61 -8.75
N PRO A 158 3.50 19.41 -7.67
CA PRO A 158 3.22 18.93 -6.31
C PRO A 158 1.77 18.48 -6.12
N ILE A 159 0.82 19.21 -6.69
CA ILE A 159 -0.62 18.95 -6.56
C ILE A 159 -1.02 17.73 -7.39
N ALA A 160 -0.47 17.58 -8.60
CA ALA A 160 -0.70 16.41 -9.44
C ALA A 160 -0.21 15.11 -8.77
N LEU A 161 0.91 15.16 -8.03
CA LEU A 161 1.42 14.02 -7.26
C LEU A 161 0.57 13.68 -6.04
N GLY A 162 0.01 14.68 -5.37
CA GLY A 162 -0.78 14.48 -4.16
C GLY A 162 -2.29 14.33 -4.36
N ILE A 163 -2.79 14.31 -5.60
CA ILE A 163 -4.23 14.11 -5.87
C ILE A 163 -4.77 12.80 -5.27
N TRP A 164 -3.90 11.81 -5.11
CA TRP A 164 -4.20 10.51 -4.53
C TRP A 164 -4.56 10.60 -3.04
N ALA A 165 -4.22 11.73 -2.38
CA ALA A 165 -4.61 12.05 -0.99
C ALA A 165 -6.12 11.99 -0.79
N ILE A 166 -6.90 12.38 -1.81
CA ILE A 166 -8.36 12.30 -1.77
C ILE A 166 -8.80 10.84 -1.63
N LEU A 167 -8.15 9.93 -2.34
CA LEU A 167 -8.45 8.50 -2.28
C LEU A 167 -8.03 7.89 -0.94
N ALA A 168 -6.88 8.31 -0.39
CA ALA A 168 -6.45 7.93 0.94
C ALA A 168 -7.41 8.42 2.03
N LEU A 169 -7.93 9.64 1.90
CA LEU A 169 -8.91 10.20 2.82
C LEU A 169 -10.21 9.40 2.81
N ILE A 170 -10.74 9.06 1.62
CA ILE A 170 -11.94 8.23 1.49
C ILE A 170 -11.71 6.85 2.13
N ALA A 171 -10.54 6.24 1.91
CA ALA A 171 -10.17 4.98 2.54
C ALA A 171 -10.12 5.09 4.08
N LEU A 172 -9.55 6.17 4.61
CA LEU A 172 -9.46 6.45 6.05
C LEU A 172 -10.84 6.59 6.69
N ILE A 173 -11.73 7.39 6.09
CA ILE A 173 -13.11 7.58 6.56
C ILE A 173 -13.88 6.25 6.53
N SER A 174 -13.71 5.46 5.47
CA SER A 174 -14.35 4.15 5.34
C SER A 174 -13.86 3.13 6.38
N TYR A 175 -12.57 3.19 6.74
CA TYR A 175 -11.96 2.28 7.70
C TYR A 175 -12.20 2.68 9.17
N PHE A 176 -12.36 3.97 9.47
CA PHE A 176 -12.60 4.50 10.82
C PHE A 176 -13.69 3.75 11.63
N PRO A 177 -14.92 3.53 11.11
CA PRO A 177 -15.96 2.80 11.85
C PRO A 177 -15.59 1.32 12.10
N GLN A 178 -14.74 0.71 11.27
CA GLN A 178 -14.30 -0.68 11.46
C GLN A 178 -13.29 -0.83 12.59
N MET A 179 -12.45 0.19 12.81
CA MET A 179 -11.53 0.24 13.96
C MET A 179 -12.31 0.34 15.27
N LYS A 180 -13.31 1.24 15.35
CA LYS A 180 -14.08 1.51 16.58
C LYS A 180 -14.87 0.29 17.06
N ASN A 181 -15.37 -0.53 16.13
CA ASN A 181 -16.25 -1.64 16.47
C ASN A 181 -15.54 -2.93 16.95
N ARG A 182 -14.21 -2.93 17.12
CA ARG A 182 -13.38 -4.09 17.57
C ARG A 182 -13.67 -5.44 16.87
N ARG A 183 -14.41 -5.46 15.75
CA ARG A 183 -14.74 -6.67 14.97
C ARG A 183 -13.52 -7.31 14.30
N ILE A 184 -12.35 -6.67 14.43
CA ILE A 184 -11.06 -7.17 13.96
C ILE A 184 -10.41 -7.88 15.16
N SER A 185 -10.93 -9.07 15.45
CA SER A 185 -10.25 -10.02 16.33
C SER A 185 -8.96 -10.47 15.64
N ARG A 186 -7.84 -10.33 16.37
CA ARG A 186 -6.50 -10.87 16.11
C ARG A 186 -6.45 -11.88 14.95
N PRO A 187 -5.71 -11.61 13.86
CA PRO A 187 -4.89 -12.67 13.32
C PRO A 187 -3.91 -13.03 14.44
N LYS A 188 -4.02 -14.23 15.02
CA LYS A 188 -2.82 -14.86 15.53
C LYS A 188 -1.95 -15.02 14.29
N LEU A 189 -0.95 -14.16 14.10
CA LEU A 189 0.27 -14.58 13.44
C LEU A 189 0.65 -15.84 14.22
N LYS A 190 0.34 -17.03 13.67
CA LYS A 190 1.06 -18.21 14.09
C LYS A 190 2.48 -17.89 13.68
N ALA A 191 3.26 -17.35 14.61
CA ALA A 191 4.68 -17.56 14.59
C ALA A 191 4.81 -19.07 14.58
N ASP A 192 4.97 -19.63 13.38
CA ASP A 192 5.38 -21.01 13.23
C ASP A 192 6.83 -21.02 13.70
N SER A 193 6.98 -21.05 15.02
CA SER A 193 8.24 -21.04 15.76
C SER A 193 8.83 -22.45 15.81
N LYS A 194 8.61 -23.26 14.77
CA LYS A 194 9.20 -24.59 14.66
C LYS A 194 9.66 -24.86 13.24
N GLY A 195 10.86 -24.39 12.96
CA GLY A 195 11.64 -24.75 11.78
C GLY A 195 11.95 -23.53 10.94
N SER A 196 13.16 -22.98 11.12
CA SER A 196 13.77 -22.07 10.15
C SER A 196 13.58 -22.66 8.74
N VAL A 197 12.97 -21.88 7.83
CA VAL A 197 12.82 -22.26 6.42
C VAL A 197 14.19 -22.57 5.80
N PHE A 198 15.25 -21.92 6.29
CA PHE A 198 16.64 -22.20 5.93
C PHE A 198 17.16 -23.54 6.47
N ALA A 199 16.55 -24.07 7.54
CA ALA A 199 16.91 -25.35 8.16
C ALA A 199 16.07 -26.53 7.62
N ASN A 200 15.12 -26.31 6.71
CA ASN A 200 14.32 -27.38 6.12
C ASN A 200 14.96 -27.87 4.80
N PRO A 201 15.58 -29.06 4.76
CA PRO A 201 16.27 -29.57 3.56
C PRO A 201 15.34 -29.74 2.36
N ASN A 202 14.04 -29.92 2.59
CA ASN A 202 13.04 -30.06 1.51
C ASN A 202 12.70 -28.73 0.84
N ALA A 203 12.93 -27.59 1.50
CA ALA A 203 12.76 -26.27 0.88
C ALA A 203 13.82 -26.01 -0.19
N TRP A 204 15.05 -26.51 0.02
CA TRP A 204 16.15 -26.41 -0.93
C TRP A 204 15.97 -27.32 -2.15
N LYS A 205 15.38 -28.50 -1.97
CA LYS A 205 15.07 -29.42 -3.09
C LYS A 205 14.11 -28.80 -4.10
N ILE A 206 13.16 -27.98 -3.66
CA ILE A 206 12.21 -27.32 -4.58
C ILE A 206 12.93 -26.25 -5.42
N ILE A 207 13.94 -25.59 -4.86
CA ILE A 207 14.76 -24.60 -5.58
C ILE A 207 15.65 -25.28 -6.63
N SER A 208 16.25 -26.43 -6.30
CA SER A 208 17.14 -27.15 -7.23
C SER A 208 16.42 -27.84 -8.38
N THR A 209 15.14 -28.21 -8.24
CA THR A 209 14.39 -28.93 -9.29
C THR A 209 13.87 -28.00 -10.41
N TYR A 210 13.97 -26.68 -10.25
CA TYR A 210 13.60 -25.72 -11.30
C TYR A 210 14.70 -25.44 -12.32
N GLN A 211 15.82 -26.18 -12.27
CA GLN A 211 17.01 -25.96 -13.10
C GLN A 211 17.35 -27.13 -14.04
N SER A 212 16.41 -28.06 -14.25
CA SER A 212 16.53 -29.17 -15.20
C SER A 212 15.46 -29.10 -16.28
#